data_AF-A0A8T3QR36-F1
#
_entry.id   AF-A0A8T3QR36-F1
#
_cell.length_a   1.000
_cell.length_b   1.000
_cell.length_c   1.000
_cell.angle_alpha   90.00
_cell.angle_beta   90.00
_cell.angle_gamma   90.00
#
_symmetry.space_group_name_H-M   'P 1'
#
loop_
_entity.id
_entity.type
_entity.pdbx_description
1 polymer ?
#
loop_
_entity_poly.entity_id
_entity_poly.type
_entity_poly.pdbx_seq_one_letter_code
_entity_poly.pdbx_strand_id
1 'polypeptide(L)' 'MRLHPNPPRLITVGAAIALAAIGLVLAVPIVPLVELLKPVTDITAGFGLGPTAETGWLALLLSASLLVVGSLLPGI' A
#
# COMPACT_ATOMS: atom_id res chain seq x y z
N MET A 1 -10.53 24.54 -11.02
CA MET A 1 -9.21 23.89 -11.18
C MET A 1 -9.36 22.75 -12.18
N ARG A 2 -8.65 22.77 -13.31
CA ARG A 2 -8.66 21.63 -14.25
C ARG A 2 -7.59 20.64 -13.77
N LEU A 3 -8.00 19.42 -13.45
CA LEU A 3 -7.07 18.32 -13.18
C LEU A 3 -6.39 17.95 -14.49
N HIS A 4 -5.06 17.93 -14.51
CA HIS A 4 -4.24 17.44 -15.63
C HIS A 4 -3.59 16.14 -15.17
N PRO A 5 -4.20 14.97 -15.44
CA PRO A 5 -3.64 13.70 -15.01
C PRO A 5 -2.33 13.45 -15.77
N ASN A 6 -1.23 13.30 -15.04
CA ASN A 6 0.01 12.77 -15.56
C ASN A 6 0.06 11.26 -15.33
N PRO A 7 0.75 10.49 -16.18
CA PRO A 7 0.96 9.08 -15.90
C PRO A 7 1.68 8.92 -14.54
N PRO A 8 1.20 8.05 -13.64
CA PRO A 8 1.83 7.84 -12.35
C PRO A 8 3.26 7.32 -12.54
N ARG A 9 4.19 7.79 -11.71
CA ARG A 9 5.61 7.41 -11.77
C ARG A 9 5.78 5.91 -11.52
N LEU A 10 6.77 5.29 -12.14
CA LEU A 10 7.12 3.87 -11.89
C LEU A 10 7.31 3.57 -10.40
N ILE A 11 7.88 4.51 -9.65
CA ILE A 11 8.05 4.38 -8.18
C ILE A 11 6.70 4.35 -7.47
N THR A 12 5.75 5.23 -7.83
CA THR A 12 4.41 5.23 -7.24
C THR A 12 3.63 3.97 -7.62
N VAL A 13 3.79 3.47 -8.84
CA VAL A 13 3.18 2.21 -9.26
C VAL A 13 3.77 1.03 -8.47
N GLY A 14 5.10 0.96 -8.35
CA GLY A 14 5.77 -0.08 -7.56
C GLY A 14 5.37 -0.06 -6.08
N ALA A 15 5.30 1.12 -5.47
CA ALA A 15 4.84 1.28 -4.10
C ALA A 15 3.37 0.88 -3.93
N ALA A 16 2.49 1.25 -4.88
CA ALA A 16 1.10 0.83 -4.86
C ALA A 16 0.95 -0.69 -4.96
N ILE A 17 1.71 -1.35 -5.85
CA ILE A 17 1.70 -2.81 -5.98
C ILE A 17 2.17 -3.49 -4.69
N ALA A 18 3.25 -2.99 -4.08
CA ALA A 18 3.75 -3.53 -2.81
C ALA A 18 2.69 -3.38 -1.70
N LEU A 19 2.08 -2.21 -1.56
CA LEU A 19 0.99 -1.97 -0.60
C LEU A 19 -0.22 -2.86 -0.88
N ALA A 20 -0.59 -3.06 -2.15
CA ALA A 20 -1.70 -3.92 -2.52
C ALA A 20 -1.43 -5.39 -2.13
N ALA A 21 -0.21 -5.88 -2.37
CA ALA A 21 0.18 -7.24 -1.98
C ALA A 21 0.16 -7.43 -0.45
N ILE A 22 0.75 -6.49 0.30
CA ILE A 22 0.72 -6.51 1.78
C ILE A 22 -0.73 -6.46 2.28
N GLY A 23 -1.53 -5.55 1.74
CA GLY A 23 -2.92 -5.37 2.11
C GLY A 23 -3.76 -6.62 1.86
N LEU A 24 -3.56 -7.29 0.72
CA LEU A 24 -4.29 -8.49 0.35
C LEU A 24 -3.96 -9.67 1.27
N VAL A 25 -2.68 -9.84 1.62
CA VAL A 25 -2.23 -10.89 2.55
C VAL A 25 -2.75 -10.67 3.98
N LEU A 26 -2.80 -9.42 4.44
CA LEU A 26 -3.28 -9.10 5.79
C LEU A 26 -4.82 -9.10 5.87
N ALA A 27 -5.52 -8.61 4.83
CA ALA A 27 -6.99 -8.56 4.78
C ALA A 27 -7.60 -9.97 4.64
N VAL A 28 -6.94 -10.85 3.89
CA VAL A 28 -7.29 -12.28 3.78
C VAL A 28 -6.11 -13.08 4.33
N PRO A 29 -6.09 -13.37 5.64
CA PRO A 29 -4.92 -13.91 6.32
C PRO A 29 -4.59 -15.32 5.82
N ILE A 30 -3.66 -15.39 4.86
CA ILE A 30 -3.03 -16.63 4.43
C ILE A 30 -1.82 -16.82 5.35
N VAL A 31 -1.97 -17.63 6.40
CA VAL A 31 -0.99 -17.86 7.48
C VAL A 31 0.48 -17.92 7.00
N PRO A 32 0.87 -18.71 5.97
CA PRO A 32 2.27 -18.76 5.52
C PRO A 32 2.78 -17.46 4.86
N LEU A 33 1.91 -16.66 4.26
CA LEU A 33 2.30 -15.37 3.67
C LEU A 33 2.39 -14.26 4.73
N VAL A 34 1.63 -14.36 5.82
CA VAL A 34 1.74 -13.41 6.94
C VAL A 34 3.12 -13.52 7.61
N GLU A 35 3.67 -14.73 7.72
CA GLU A 35 5.03 -14.93 8.25
C GLU A 35 6.10 -14.31 7.36
N LEU A 36 5.93 -14.33 6.03
CA LEU A 36 6.82 -13.67 5.08
C LEU A 36 6.82 -12.14 5.23
N LEU A 37 5.73 -11.57 5.75
CA LEU A 37 5.58 -10.14 5.99
C LEU A 37 6.11 -9.68 7.36
N LYS A 38 6.60 -10.59 8.21
CA LYS A 38 7.18 -10.26 9.53
C LYS A 38 8.10 -9.02 9.56
N PRO A 39 9.10 -8.89 8.68
CA PRO A 39 9.98 -7.71 8.71
C PRO A 39 9.22 -6.39 8.47
N VAL A 40 8.18 -6.41 7.63
CA VAL A 40 7.34 -5.24 7.37
C VAL A 40 6.46 -4.95 8.58
N THR A 41 5.87 -5.98 9.17
CA THR A 41 4.98 -5.84 10.33
C THR A 41 5.73 -5.39 11.58
N ASP A 42 6.99 -5.80 11.75
CA ASP A 42 7.83 -5.38 12.87
C ASP A 42 8.17 -3.88 12.79
N ILE A 43 8.42 -3.38 11.58
CA ILE A 43 8.63 -1.95 11.34
C ILE A 43 7.34 -1.18 11.62
N THR A 44 6.20 -1.67 11.14
CA THR A 44 4.91 -0.98 11.32
C THR A 44 4.40 -1.06 12.75
N ALA A 45 4.79 -2.09 13.52
CA ALA A 45 4.48 -2.22 14.93
C ALA A 45 5.09 -1.09 15.78
N GLY A 46 6.24 -0.55 15.37
CA GLY A 46 6.83 0.66 15.98
C GLY A 46 5.94 1.90 15.86
N PHE A 47 4.98 1.91 14.93
CA PHE A 47 3.99 2.96 14.72
C PHE A 47 2.60 2.60 15.30
N GLY A 48 2.49 1.49 16.04
CA GLY A 48 1.22 1.00 16.59
C GLY A 48 0.31 0.29 15.58
N LEU A 49 0.83 -0.06 14.40
CA LEU A 49 0.08 -0.80 13.37
C LEU A 49 0.38 -2.30 13.49
N GLY A 50 -0.63 -3.06 13.94
CA GLY A 50 -0.55 -4.52 14.03
C GLY A 50 -0.86 -5.23 12.69
N PRO A 51 -0.47 -6.50 12.52
CA PRO A 51 -0.82 -7.31 11.37
C PRO A 51 -2.25 -7.85 11.48
N THR A 52 -3.24 -6.95 11.38
CA THR A 52 -4.66 -7.29 11.49
C THR A 52 -5.37 -7.14 10.15
N ALA A 53 -6.59 -7.65 10.05
CA ALA A 53 -7.38 -7.50 8.83
C ALA A 53 -7.66 -6.02 8.53
N GLU A 54 -7.87 -5.19 9.57
CA GLU A 54 -8.11 -3.75 9.40
C GLU A 54 -6.91 -3.04 8.77
N THR A 55 -5.68 -3.35 9.19
CA THR A 55 -4.49 -2.76 8.57
C THR A 55 -4.30 -3.25 7.14
N GLY A 56 -4.72 -4.49 6.84
CA GLY A 56 -4.81 -5.00 5.47
C GLY A 56 -5.74 -4.19 4.57
N TRP A 57 -6.97 -3.93 5.03
CA TRP A 57 -7.94 -3.10 4.30
C TRP A 57 -7.48 -1.66 4.12
N LEU A 58 -6.83 -1.07 5.14
CA LEU A 58 -6.22 0.26 5.05
C LEU A 58 -5.09 0.30 4.01
N ALA A 59 -4.25 -0.72 3.96
CA ALA A 59 -3.18 -0.83 2.96
C ALA A 59 -3.73 -0.93 1.53
N LEU A 60 -4.82 -1.68 1.33
CA LEU A 60 -5.52 -1.75 0.04
C LEU A 60 -6.09 -0.39 -0.38
N LEU A 61 -6.76 0.31 0.54
CA LEU A 61 -7.27 1.65 0.28
C LEU A 61 -6.14 2.64 -0.07
N LEU A 62 -5.03 2.58 0.68
CA LEU A 62 -3.86 3.41 0.45
C LEU A 62 -3.21 3.10 -0.91
N SER A 63 -3.18 1.85 -1.36
CA SER A 63 -2.64 1.50 -2.68
C SER A 63 -3.39 2.19 -3.82
N ALA A 64 -4.72 2.14 -3.80
CA ALA A 64 -5.57 2.81 -4.79
C ALA A 64 -5.42 4.33 -4.69
N SER A 65 -5.39 4.86 -3.46
CA SER A 65 -5.19 6.29 -3.20
C SER A 65 -3.85 6.79 -3.72
N LEU A 66 -2.78 6.01 -3.57
CA LEU A 66 -1.43 6.34 -4.03
C LEU A 66 -1.36 6.43 -5.56
N LEU A 67 -2.08 5.57 -6.29
CA LEU A 67 -2.15 5.65 -7.75
C LEU A 67 -2.88 6.92 -8.21
N VAL A 68 -3.99 7.25 -7.55
CA VAL A 68 -4.75 8.47 -7.84
C VAL A 68 -3.90 9.71 -7.54
N VAL A 69 -3.34 9.83 -6.33
CA VAL A 69 -2.50 10.97 -5.95
C VAL A 69 -1.22 11.04 -6.80
N GLY A 70 -0.60 9.90 -7.08
CA GLY A 70 0.59 9.80 -7.93
C GLY A 70 0.35 10.28 -9.36
N SER A 71 -0.88 10.14 -9.88
CA SER A 71 -1.27 10.69 -11.18
C SER A 71 -1.52 12.20 -11.18
N LEU A 72 -1.73 12.80 -10.00
CA LEU A 72 -2.01 14.22 -9.84
C LEU A 72 -0.75 15.05 -9.55
N LEU A 73 0.34 14.40 -9.12
CA LEU A 73 1.62 15.07 -8.91
C LEU A 73 2.29 15.39 -10.25
N PRO A 74 2.78 16.63 -10.46
CA PRO A 74 3.49 16.98 -11.68
C PRO A 74 4.73 16.08 -11.85
N GLY A 75 4.86 15.52 -13.06
CA GLY A 75 6.08 14.84 -13.46
C GLY A 75 7.22 15.87 -13.49
N ILE A 76 8.32 15.56 -12.80
CA ILE A 76 9.62 16.20 -13.09
C ILE A 76 10.33 15.24 -14.04
#